data_AF-W1XRL3-F1
#
_entry.id   AF-W1XRL3-F1
#
_cell.length_a   1.000
_cell.length_b   1.000
_cell.length_c   1.000
_cell.angle_alpha   90.00
_cell.angle_beta   90.00
_cell.angle_gamma   90.00
#
_symmetry.space_group_name_H-M   'P 1'
#
loop_
_entity.id
_entity.type
_entity.pdbx_description
1 polymer ?
#
loop_
_entity_poly.entity_id
_entity_poly.type
_entity_poly.pdbx_seq_one_letter_code
_entity_poly.pdbx_strand_id
1 'polypeptide(L)'
;QLTSVGDNIWIIPGLCVSHDDNHNVMRGEETQLIGARALAPSSLYVMPGTHCKWVQADSQQINDFRTVMTGELHHLLLNHSLIGA
;
A
#
# COMPACT_ATOMS: atom_id res chain seq x y z
N GLN A 1 10.45 4.81 12.24
CA GLN A 1 10.79 4.33 13.60
C GLN A 1 9.90 3.15 13.91
N LEU A 2 10.44 2.03 14.42
CA LEU A 2 9.63 0.88 14.83
C LEU A 2 8.95 1.17 16.18
N THR A 3 7.76 0.61 16.39
CA THR A 3 7.03 0.75 17.66
C THR A 3 7.29 -0.47 18.53
N SER A 4 7.93 -0.29 19.69
CA SER A 4 8.10 -1.37 20.68
C SER A 4 6.76 -1.69 21.35
N VAL A 5 6.43 -2.96 21.48
CA VAL A 5 5.21 -3.44 22.15
C VAL A 5 5.46 -4.49 23.23
N GLY A 6 6.73 -4.79 23.53
CA GLY A 6 7.17 -5.75 24.53
C GLY A 6 8.64 -6.11 24.38
N ASP A 7 9.13 -7.00 25.24
CA ASP A 7 10.52 -7.47 25.19
C ASP A 7 10.83 -8.13 23.86
N ASN A 8 11.67 -7.47 23.05
CA ASN A 8 12.05 -7.90 21.71
C ASN A 8 10.86 -8.09 20.73
N ILE A 9 9.76 -7.35 20.92
CA ILE A 9 8.60 -7.35 20.01
C ILE A 9 8.38 -5.94 19.46
N TRP A 10 8.30 -5.85 18.13
CA TRP A 10 8.22 -4.59 17.40
C TRP A 10 7.15 -4.65 16.32
N ILE A 11 6.47 -3.52 16.08
CA ILE A 11 5.52 -3.33 14.98
C ILE A 11 6.13 -2.37 13.96
N ILE A 12 6.09 -2.78 12.69
CA ILE A 12 6.46 -1.93 11.56
C ILE A 12 5.33 -0.92 11.33
N PRO A 13 5.60 0.40 11.28
CA PRO A 13 4.58 1.39 11.02
C PRO A 13 4.13 1.31 9.55
N GLY A 14 2.88 1.67 9.30
CA GLY A 14 2.42 1.95 7.94
C GLY A 14 2.97 3.28 7.40
N LEU A 15 2.60 3.59 6.17
CA LEU A 15 2.94 4.86 5.50
C LEU A 15 1.68 5.68 5.26
N CYS A 16 1.83 7.01 5.27
CA CYS A 16 0.77 7.95 4.93
C CYS A 16 1.29 9.09 4.07
N VAL A 17 0.42 9.59 3.19
CA VAL A 17 0.58 10.85 2.46
C VAL A 17 -0.55 11.78 2.89
N SER A 18 -0.22 13.06 3.13
CA SER A 18 -1.16 14.07 3.61
C SER A 18 -0.82 15.43 3.04
N HIS A 19 -1.34 15.71 1.84
CA HIS A 19 -1.33 17.03 1.21
C HIS A 19 -2.63 17.24 0.42
N ASP A 20 -2.90 18.46 -0.04
CA ASP A 20 -4.23 18.90 -0.52
C ASP A 20 -4.87 17.97 -1.57
N ASP A 21 -4.08 17.43 -2.51
CA ASP A 21 -4.55 16.53 -3.57
C ASP A 21 -4.35 15.03 -3.26
N ASN A 22 -3.75 14.66 -2.12
CA ASN A 22 -3.55 13.28 -1.73
C ASN A 22 -3.60 13.03 -0.23
N HIS A 23 -4.61 12.26 0.18
CA HIS A 23 -4.71 11.66 1.50
C HIS A 23 -4.75 10.15 1.33
N ASN A 24 -3.66 9.47 1.66
CA ASN A 24 -3.51 8.04 1.40
C ASN A 24 -2.80 7.34 2.55
N VAL A 25 -3.16 6.07 2.78
CA VAL A 25 -2.57 5.20 3.81
C VAL A 25 -2.31 3.81 3.28
N MET A 26 -1.28 3.15 3.82
CA MET A 26 -1.04 1.72 3.66
C MET A 26 -0.48 1.14 4.96
N ARG A 27 -0.70 -0.16 5.18
CA ARG A 27 -0.23 -0.87 6.39
C ARG A 27 -0.07 -2.35 6.07
N GLY A 28 1.19 -2.78 5.97
CA GLY A 28 1.64 -4.10 5.55
C GLY A 28 2.41 -4.03 4.23
N GLU A 29 1.89 -3.30 3.25
CA GLU A 29 2.50 -3.18 1.92
C GLU A 29 3.89 -2.52 1.97
N GLU A 30 4.16 -1.64 2.94
CA GLU A 30 5.49 -1.04 3.10
C GLU A 30 6.58 -2.08 3.37
N THR A 31 6.24 -3.16 4.07
CA THR A 31 7.17 -4.25 4.37
C THR A 31 7.49 -5.04 3.10
N GLN A 32 6.49 -5.27 2.24
CA GLN A 32 6.69 -5.90 0.92
C GLN A 32 7.53 -5.02 0.00
N LEU A 33 7.31 -3.69 0.01
CA LEU A 33 8.04 -2.73 -0.80
C LEU A 33 9.53 -2.71 -0.50
N ILE A 34 9.91 -2.82 0.79
CA ILE A 34 11.32 -2.95 1.20
C ILE A 34 11.98 -4.16 0.51
N GLY A 35 11.28 -5.30 0.50
CA GLY A 35 11.75 -6.51 -0.19
C GLY A 35 11.81 -6.32 -1.72
N ALA A 36 10.76 -5.77 -2.32
CA ALA A 36 10.68 -5.52 -3.75
C ALA A 36 11.82 -4.60 -4.23
N ARG A 37 12.14 -3.54 -3.48
CA ARG A 37 13.24 -2.62 -3.80
C ARG A 37 14.60 -3.29 -3.82
N ALA A 38 14.81 -4.28 -2.97
CA ALA A 38 16.06 -5.05 -2.91
C ALA A 38 16.17 -6.08 -4.05
N LEU A 39 15.04 -6.70 -4.43
CA LEU A 39 15.00 -7.78 -5.41
C LEU A 39 14.84 -7.28 -6.86
N ALA A 40 14.05 -6.23 -7.07
CA ALA A 40 13.66 -5.71 -8.38
C ALA A 40 13.45 -4.18 -8.30
N PRO A 41 14.53 -3.39 -8.25
CA PRO A 41 14.43 -1.94 -8.13
C PRO A 41 13.73 -1.32 -9.35
N SER A 42 12.75 -0.47 -9.07
CA SER A 42 11.96 0.29 -10.04
C SER A 42 11.68 1.69 -9.50
N SER A 43 11.34 2.63 -10.39
CA SER A 43 10.82 3.95 -10.02
C SER A 43 9.32 3.92 -9.66
N LEU A 44 8.62 2.86 -10.06
CA LEU A 44 7.20 2.65 -9.84
C LEU A 44 6.92 1.19 -9.46
N TYR A 45 6.25 0.98 -8.34
CA TYR A 45 5.81 -0.34 -7.86
C TYR A 45 4.29 -0.40 -7.89
N VAL A 46 3.75 -1.49 -8.44
CA VAL A 46 2.32 -1.78 -8.43
C VAL A 46 2.10 -3.03 -7.59
N MET A 47 1.28 -2.89 -6.55
CA MET A 47 1.06 -3.91 -5.52
C MET A 47 -0.43 -4.26 -5.51
N PRO A 48 -0.88 -5.20 -6.37
CA PRO A 48 -2.30 -5.51 -6.54
C PRO A 48 -2.88 -6.25 -5.32
N GLY A 49 -4.18 -6.08 -5.09
CA GLY A 49 -4.92 -6.71 -4.01
C GLY A 49 -6.34 -6.15 -3.89
N THR A 50 -7.00 -6.37 -2.75
CA THR A 50 -8.27 -5.72 -2.40
C THR A 50 -8.17 -4.20 -2.57
N HIS A 51 -7.06 -3.64 -2.08
CA HIS A 51 -6.63 -2.25 -2.27
C HIS A 51 -5.27 -2.23 -2.98
N CYS A 52 -5.26 -1.95 -4.29
CA CYS A 52 -4.04 -1.88 -5.08
C CYS A 52 -3.26 -0.62 -4.72
N LYS A 53 -1.97 -0.77 -4.36
CA LYS A 53 -1.07 0.36 -4.09
C LYS A 53 -0.18 0.63 -5.29
N TRP A 54 -0.16 1.86 -5.74
CA TRP A 54 0.78 2.37 -6.75
C TRP A 54 1.77 3.28 -6.04
N VAL A 55 3.04 2.88 -5.97
CA VAL A 55 4.06 3.57 -5.17
C VAL A 55 5.16 4.10 -6.07
N GLN A 56 5.35 5.42 -6.03
CA GLN A 56 6.47 6.10 -6.68
C GLN A 56 7.63 6.18 -5.69
N ALA A 57 8.79 5.69 -6.09
CA ALA A 57 10.00 5.72 -5.28
C ALA A 57 11.23 5.94 -6.14
N ASP A 58 12.32 6.36 -5.52
CA ASP A 58 13.63 6.45 -6.17
C ASP A 58 14.65 5.57 -5.44
N SER A 59 15.94 5.86 -5.64
CA SER A 59 16.99 5.06 -5.04
C SER A 59 17.08 5.21 -3.52
N GLN A 60 16.55 6.30 -2.94
CA GLN A 60 16.70 6.69 -1.55
C GLN A 60 15.38 6.72 -0.77
N GLN A 61 14.26 7.06 -1.41
CA GLN A 61 13.00 7.31 -0.71
C GLN A 61 11.74 6.93 -1.49
N ILE A 62 10.63 6.88 -0.76
CA ILE A 62 9.27 6.80 -1.33
C ILE A 62 8.77 8.24 -1.47
N ASN A 63 8.32 8.60 -2.68
CA ASN A 63 7.93 9.96 -3.02
C ASN A 63 6.42 10.19 -2.89
N ASP A 64 5.60 9.26 -3.39
CA ASP A 64 4.14 9.33 -3.30
C ASP A 64 3.53 7.93 -3.45
N PHE A 65 2.26 7.76 -3.07
CA PHE A 65 1.48 6.59 -3.45
C PHE A 65 -0.02 6.87 -3.55
N ARG A 66 -0.68 6.06 -4.39
CA ARG A 66 -2.14 6.08 -4.59
C ARG A 66 -2.74 4.70 -4.36
N THR A 67 -3.98 4.67 -3.89
CA THR A 67 -4.75 3.44 -3.70
C THR A 67 -5.90 3.35 -4.70
N VAL A 68 -6.03 2.20 -5.37
CA VAL A 68 -7.21 1.85 -6.17
C VAL A 68 -7.86 0.62 -5.55
N MET A 69 -9.13 0.72 -5.14
CA MET A 69 -9.84 -0.37 -4.46
C MET A 69 -10.40 -1.41 -5.46
N THR A 70 -9.56 -1.87 -6.38
CA THR A 70 -9.96 -2.72 -7.51
C THR A 70 -10.61 -4.02 -7.05
N GLY A 71 -9.98 -4.74 -6.12
CA GLY A 71 -10.49 -6.02 -5.64
C GLY A 71 -11.76 -5.87 -4.79
N GLU A 72 -11.81 -4.84 -3.94
CA GLU A 72 -13.01 -4.55 -3.14
C GLU A 72 -14.20 -4.17 -4.03
N LEU A 73 -13.99 -3.24 -4.96
CA LEU A 73 -15.05 -2.80 -5.87
C LEU A 73 -15.53 -3.96 -6.75
N HIS A 74 -14.62 -4.79 -7.28
CA HIS A 74 -14.99 -6.00 -8.02
C HIS A 74 -15.89 -6.92 -7.18
N HIS A 75 -15.50 -7.21 -5.94
CA HIS A 75 -16.29 -8.07 -5.05
C HIS A 75 -17.67 -7.49 -4.75
N LEU A 76 -17.74 -6.19 -4.45
CA LEU A 76 -19.00 -5.50 -4.16
C LEU A 76 -19.93 -5.49 -5.38
N LEU A 77 -19.41 -5.14 -6.56
CA LEU A 77 -20.22 -5.07 -7.76
C LEU A 77 -20.76 -6.45 -8.16
N LEU A 78 -19.92 -7.49 -8.07
CA LEU A 78 -20.29 -8.84 -8.48
C LEU A 78 -21.24 -9.53 -7.50
N ASN A 79 -21.07 -9.33 -6.19
CA ASN A 79 -21.79 -10.14 -5.18
C ASN A 79 -22.86 -9.35 -4.42
N HIS A 80 -22.80 -8.03 -4.43
CA HIS A 80 -23.62 -7.16 -3.56
C HIS A 80 -24.23 -5.97 -4.30
N SER A 81 -24.27 -6.00 -5.63
CA SER A 81 -24.92 -4.97 -6.45
C SER A 81 -25.81 -5.59 -7.52
N LEU A 82 -26.72 -4.79 -8.07
CA LEU A 82 -27.57 -5.16 -9.22
C LEU A 82 -26.78 -5.64 -10.44
N ILE A 83 -25.51 -5.26 -10.57
CA ILE A 83 -24.67 -5.67 -11.72
C ILE A 83 -24.46 -7.19 -11.75
N GLY A 84 -24.38 -7.83 -10.59
CA GLY A 84 -24.13 -9.28 -10.47
C GLY A 84 -25.36 -10.12 -10.13
N ALA A 85 -26.56 -9.53 -10.16
CA ALA A 85 -27.82 -10.24 -9.90
C ALA A 85 -28.24 -11.18 -11.05
#